data_AF-A0A3N6FR67-F1
#
_entry.id   AF-A0A3N6FR67-F1
#
_cell.length_a   1.000
_cell.length_b   1.000
_cell.length_c   1.000
_cell.angle_alpha   90.00
_cell.angle_beta   90.00
_cell.angle_gamma   90.00
#
_symmetry.space_group_name_H-M   'P 1'
#
loop_
_entity.id
_entity.type
_entity.pdbx_description
1 polymer ?
#
loop_
_entity_poly.entity_id
_entity_poly.type
_entity_poly.pdbx_seq_one_letter_code
_entity_poly.pdbx_strand_id
1 'polypeptide(L)'
;MRIDGSPIMRTAGRTSRCAVAVALLLPAMTSCVSHETQRTTPGQPAGETARVASIQFGFSIDDIVTDHQYKGQRSTFHITYQYRNGLVGPTATKGSEVVKDDTYPFFQNVRNGIISDIRNYPRKKDFYEIFLGNLAEGTLADYPQLSWIRIKVDVPAYASVRTARFATVFAEQ
;
A
#
# COMPACT_ATOMS: atom_id res chain seq x y z
N MET A 1 57.46 15.48 -0.36
CA MET A 1 56.39 14.93 -1.21
C MET A 1 55.78 16.11 -1.96
N ARG A 2 56.11 16.25 -3.25
CA ARG A 2 55.79 17.43 -4.07
C ARG A 2 54.36 17.34 -4.61
N ILE A 3 53.67 18.48 -4.60
CA ILE A 3 52.40 18.73 -5.27
C ILE A 3 52.72 19.63 -6.48
N ASP A 4 52.41 19.16 -7.68
CA ASP A 4 52.33 19.92 -8.94
C ASP A 4 50.96 19.53 -9.54
N GLY A 5 50.00 20.44 -9.83
CA GLY A 5 50.04 21.47 -10.88
C GLY A 5 49.80 20.79 -12.24
N SER A 6 48.69 20.89 -12.96
CA SER A 6 47.92 22.06 -13.40
C SER A 6 46.84 21.59 -14.42
N PRO A 7 45.94 22.46 -14.92
CA PRO A 7 44.63 22.11 -15.46
C PRO A 7 44.57 21.94 -16.99
N ILE A 8 43.54 21.25 -17.50
CA ILE A 8 43.17 21.27 -18.92
C ILE A 8 41.73 21.73 -19.08
N MET A 9 41.57 22.79 -19.87
CA MET A 9 40.33 23.45 -20.23
C MET A 9 39.93 23.07 -21.66
N ARG A 10 38.61 23.06 -21.90
CA ARG A 10 37.87 23.21 -23.18
C ARG A 10 37.78 22.03 -24.14
N THR A 11 36.55 21.62 -24.43
CA THR A 11 35.88 22.02 -25.70
C THR A 11 34.36 21.84 -25.61
N ALA A 12 33.63 22.83 -26.13
CA ALA A 12 32.19 22.80 -26.32
C ALA A 12 31.84 21.91 -27.52
N GLY A 13 30.89 21.00 -27.33
CA GLY A 13 30.23 20.26 -28.41
C GLY A 13 28.73 20.55 -28.36
N ARG A 14 28.26 21.36 -29.29
CA ARG A 14 26.84 21.71 -29.50
C ARG A 14 26.37 20.91 -30.71
N THR A 15 25.52 19.90 -30.53
CA THR A 15 24.70 19.37 -31.65
C THR A 15 23.42 18.70 -31.18
N SER A 16 22.36 19.14 -31.86
CA SER A 16 21.19 18.40 -32.30
C SER A 16 20.08 18.07 -31.31
N ARG A 17 18.95 18.73 -31.59
CA ARG A 17 17.60 18.38 -31.17
C ARG A 17 17.18 17.08 -31.85
N CYS A 18 16.80 16.08 -31.06
CA CYS A 18 15.81 15.09 -31.48
C CYS A 18 14.67 15.18 -30.46
N ALA A 19 13.57 15.80 -30.87
CA ALA A 19 12.30 15.65 -30.20
C ALA A 19 11.83 14.21 -30.44
N VAL A 20 11.95 13.36 -29.41
CA VAL A 20 11.23 12.08 -29.39
C VAL A 20 9.94 12.34 -28.64
N ALA A 21 8.86 12.47 -29.40
CA ALA A 21 7.51 12.37 -28.88
C ALA A 21 7.32 10.91 -28.42
N VAL A 22 7.54 10.65 -27.13
CA VAL A 22 7.13 9.40 -26.51
C VAL A 22 5.67 9.56 -26.10
N ALA A 23 4.78 9.16 -27.00
CA ALA A 23 3.40 8.85 -26.66
C ALA A 23 3.41 7.54 -25.86
N LEU A 24 3.56 7.63 -24.53
CA LEU A 24 3.31 6.50 -23.64
C LEU A 24 1.90 6.62 -23.09
N LEU A 25 1.06 5.78 -23.68
CA LEU A 25 -0.27 5.39 -23.26
C LEU A 25 -0.42 5.36 -21.73
N LEU A 26 -1.32 6.22 -21.24
CA LEU A 26 -1.96 6.04 -19.95
C LEU A 26 -2.71 4.70 -19.97
N PRO A 27 -2.49 3.77 -19.02
CA PRO A 27 -3.46 2.72 -18.79
C PRO A 27 -4.73 3.38 -18.24
N ALA A 28 -5.79 3.36 -19.05
CA ALA A 28 -7.13 3.61 -18.55
C ALA A 28 -7.39 2.60 -17.41
N MET A 29 -7.47 3.12 -16.18
CA MET A 29 -7.99 2.37 -15.04
C MET A 29 -9.47 2.11 -15.32
N THR A 30 -9.77 1.02 -16.00
CA THR A 30 -11.13 0.47 -16.09
C THR A 30 -11.51 0.01 -14.69
N SER A 31 -12.13 0.91 -13.93
CA SER A 31 -12.84 0.54 -12.72
C SER A 31 -14.06 -0.26 -13.15
N CYS A 32 -13.98 -1.59 -13.05
CA CYS A 32 -15.15 -2.45 -13.14
C CYS A 32 -15.98 -2.26 -11.87
N VAL A 33 -16.80 -1.21 -11.83
CA VAL A 33 -17.97 -1.21 -10.95
C VAL A 33 -19.02 -2.08 -11.63
N SER A 34 -19.09 -3.35 -11.24
CA SER A 34 -20.21 -4.20 -11.58
C SER A 34 -21.44 -3.71 -10.83
N HIS A 35 -22.22 -2.82 -11.47
CA HIS A 35 -23.60 -2.57 -11.06
C HIS A 35 -24.47 -3.72 -11.60
N GLU A 36 -24.57 -4.79 -10.83
CA GLU A 36 -25.60 -5.79 -11.04
C GLU A 36 -26.94 -5.18 -10.64
N THR A 37 -27.71 -4.78 -11.64
CA THR A 37 -29.10 -4.37 -11.46
C THR A 37 -29.90 -5.63 -11.16
N GLN A 38 -30.15 -5.90 -9.88
CA GLN A 38 -31.04 -6.98 -9.46
C GLN A 38 -32.45 -6.68 -9.99
N ARG A 39 -32.89 -7.51 -10.95
CA ARG A 39 -34.31 -7.69 -11.23
C ARG A 39 -34.95 -8.29 -9.99
N THR A 40 -35.89 -7.56 -9.40
CA THR A 40 -36.75 -8.04 -8.33
C THR A 40 -37.70 -9.11 -8.88
N THR A 41 -37.38 -10.38 -8.63
CA THR A 41 -38.34 -11.48 -8.77
C THR A 41 -39.34 -11.39 -7.61
N PRO A 42 -40.66 -11.27 -7.86
CA PRO A 42 -41.65 -11.26 -6.80
C PRO A 42 -41.83 -12.69 -6.27
N GLY A 43 -41.39 -12.97 -5.04
CA GLY A 43 -41.68 -14.27 -4.41
C GLY A 43 -40.72 -14.80 -3.34
N GLN A 44 -39.88 -13.98 -2.72
CA GLN A 44 -38.97 -14.45 -1.66
C GLN A 44 -39.56 -14.15 -0.26
N PRO A 45 -39.66 -15.14 0.64
CA PRO A 45 -40.25 -14.95 1.96
C PRO A 45 -39.44 -13.95 2.80
N ALA A 46 -40.16 -13.05 3.48
CA ALA A 46 -39.61 -12.09 4.43
C ALA A 46 -38.95 -12.84 5.60
N GLY A 47 -37.62 -12.96 5.58
CA GLY A 47 -36.87 -13.65 6.63
C GLY A 47 -35.43 -14.01 6.28
N GLU A 48 -35.02 -13.89 5.01
CA GLU A 48 -33.62 -14.05 4.64
C GLU A 48 -32.87 -12.76 4.98
N THR A 49 -32.19 -12.74 6.13
CA THR A 49 -31.17 -11.74 6.42
C THR A 49 -30.19 -11.76 5.25
N ALA A 50 -30.25 -10.71 4.42
CA ALA A 50 -29.34 -10.53 3.31
C ALA A 50 -27.92 -10.77 3.84
N ARG A 51 -27.27 -11.83 3.38
CA ARG A 51 -25.87 -12.10 3.70
C ARG A 51 -25.09 -10.89 3.21
N VAL A 52 -24.68 -10.02 4.13
CA VAL A 52 -23.87 -8.86 3.81
C VAL A 52 -22.60 -9.41 3.15
N ALA A 53 -22.41 -9.09 1.88
CA ALA A 53 -21.24 -9.51 1.14
C ALA A 53 -19.98 -9.04 1.88
N SER A 54 -18.99 -9.92 2.02
CA SER A 54 -17.69 -9.57 2.61
C SER A 54 -17.03 -8.49 1.75
N ILE A 55 -16.64 -7.37 2.36
CA ILE A 55 -16.02 -6.26 1.63
C ILE A 55 -14.50 -6.34 1.81
N GLN A 56 -13.79 -6.45 0.68
CA GLN A 56 -12.34 -6.56 0.61
C GLN A 56 -11.74 -5.38 -0.17
N PHE A 57 -10.58 -4.90 0.28
CA PHE A 57 -9.80 -3.86 -0.38
C PHE A 57 -8.39 -4.34 -0.66
N GLY A 58 -7.82 -3.86 -1.75
CA GLY A 58 -6.42 -4.09 -2.10
C GLY A 58 -5.79 -2.83 -2.69
N PHE A 59 -4.56 -2.52 -2.28
CA PHE A 59 -3.79 -1.41 -2.82
C PHE A 59 -2.28 -1.66 -2.69
N SER A 60 -1.49 -0.89 -3.44
CA SER A 60 -0.03 -0.89 -3.34
C SER A 60 0.50 0.47 -2.90
N ILE A 61 1.62 0.46 -2.17
CA ILE A 61 2.41 1.64 -1.80
C ILE A 61 3.77 1.46 -2.47
N ASP A 62 3.95 2.15 -3.60
CA ASP A 62 5.14 2.00 -4.42
C ASP A 62 6.29 2.88 -3.93
N ASP A 63 7.51 2.35 -4.03
CA ASP A 63 8.77 3.08 -3.84
C ASP A 63 8.90 3.87 -2.53
N ILE A 64 8.30 3.36 -1.46
CA ILE A 64 8.37 4.00 -0.14
C ILE A 64 9.76 3.80 0.47
N VAL A 65 10.36 4.91 0.90
CA VAL A 65 11.63 4.88 1.63
C VAL A 65 11.34 4.52 3.07
N THR A 66 11.83 3.35 3.49
CA THR A 66 11.62 2.84 4.86
C THR A 66 12.85 3.00 5.75
N ASP A 67 14.03 3.12 5.12
CA ASP A 67 15.34 3.04 5.77
C ASP A 67 15.47 1.84 6.72
N HIS A 68 14.75 0.75 6.42
CA HIS A 68 14.69 -0.43 7.28
C HIS A 68 16.07 -1.11 7.31
N GLN A 69 16.49 -1.75 6.21
CA GLN A 69 17.80 -2.41 6.19
C GLN A 69 18.92 -1.47 5.71
N TYR A 70 18.63 -0.60 4.74
CA TYR A 70 19.61 0.32 4.18
C TYR A 70 19.03 1.72 4.00
N LYS A 71 19.86 2.73 4.24
CA LYS A 71 19.50 4.13 4.00
C LYS A 71 19.20 4.35 2.52
N GLY A 72 18.07 4.98 2.22
CA GLY A 72 17.57 5.24 0.87
C GLY A 72 16.91 4.04 0.19
N GLN A 73 16.79 2.90 0.88
CA GLN A 73 16.14 1.72 0.31
C GLN A 73 14.65 1.99 0.08
N ARG A 74 14.23 1.81 -1.17
CA ARG A 74 12.84 1.86 -1.60
C ARG A 74 12.26 0.46 -1.61
N SER A 75 11.04 0.31 -1.12
CA SER A 75 10.31 -0.96 -1.13
C SER A 75 8.90 -0.71 -1.64
N THR A 76 8.27 -1.75 -2.19
CA THR A 76 6.86 -1.72 -2.57
C THR A 76 6.08 -2.62 -1.63
N PHE A 77 4.99 -2.12 -1.07
CA PHE A 77 4.10 -2.90 -0.21
C PHE A 77 2.78 -3.15 -0.93
N HIS A 78 2.32 -4.40 -0.93
CA HIS A 78 1.01 -4.80 -1.40
C HIS A 78 0.16 -5.17 -0.20
N ILE A 79 -0.92 -4.44 0.00
CA ILE A 79 -1.83 -4.59 1.12
C ILE A 79 -3.14 -5.13 0.57
N THR A 80 -3.67 -6.12 1.26
CA THR A 80 -5.05 -6.57 1.06
C THR A 80 -5.67 -6.79 2.43
N TYR A 81 -6.88 -6.30 2.64
CA TYR A 81 -7.60 -6.50 3.90
C TYR A 81 -9.09 -6.69 3.64
N GLN A 82 -9.79 -7.23 4.63
CA GLN A 82 -11.24 -7.38 4.60
C GLN A 82 -11.85 -6.80 5.87
N TYR A 83 -13.04 -6.22 5.74
CA TYR A 83 -13.84 -5.83 6.90
C TYR A 83 -14.55 -7.03 7.53
N ARG A 84 -14.80 -6.95 8.84
CA ARG A 84 -15.72 -7.86 9.53
C ARG A 84 -17.13 -7.71 8.97
N ASN A 85 -17.92 -8.76 9.10
CA ASN A 85 -19.33 -8.74 8.74
C ASN A 85 -20.15 -7.98 9.80
N GLY A 86 -21.30 -7.44 9.41
CA GLY A 86 -22.25 -6.82 10.34
C GLY A 86 -21.90 -5.40 10.79
N LEU A 87 -20.96 -4.74 10.11
CA LEU A 87 -20.67 -3.32 10.36
C LEU A 87 -21.81 -2.44 9.81
N VAL A 88 -22.09 -1.35 10.51
CA VAL A 88 -23.03 -0.31 10.15
C VAL A 88 -22.36 0.63 9.14
N GLY A 89 -23.17 1.19 8.24
CA GLY A 89 -22.76 1.95 7.04
C GLY A 89 -21.66 3.00 7.25
N PRO A 90 -21.01 3.45 6.17
CA PRO A 90 -19.82 4.30 6.27
C PRO A 90 -20.15 5.60 7.01
N THR A 91 -19.43 5.90 8.08
CA THR A 91 -19.46 7.26 8.60
C THR A 91 -18.69 8.15 7.62
N ALA A 92 -19.35 9.20 7.13
CA ALA A 92 -18.75 10.23 6.29
C ALA A 92 -17.77 11.12 7.09
N THR A 93 -17.08 10.55 8.07
CA THR A 93 -16.12 11.27 8.90
C THR A 93 -14.84 11.44 8.09
N LYS A 94 -14.77 12.52 7.33
CA LYS A 94 -13.52 12.99 6.73
C LYS A 94 -12.61 13.47 7.86
N GLY A 95 -11.58 12.70 8.21
CA GLY A 95 -10.58 13.11 9.19
C GLY A 95 -10.07 11.98 10.08
N SER A 96 -9.29 12.36 11.09
CA SER A 96 -8.68 11.48 12.09
C SER A 96 -9.58 11.16 13.29
N GLU A 97 -10.90 11.28 13.13
CA GLU A 97 -11.83 10.92 14.21
C GLU A 97 -11.86 9.41 14.40
N VAL A 98 -11.90 8.99 15.66
CA VAL A 98 -12.01 7.57 16.06
C VAL A 98 -13.32 7.02 15.49
N VAL A 99 -13.21 6.08 14.55
CA VAL A 99 -14.36 5.37 14.00
C VAL A 99 -14.77 4.30 15.00
N LYS A 100 -16.07 4.20 15.30
CA LYS A 100 -16.60 3.17 16.19
C LYS A 100 -16.31 1.76 15.65
N ASP A 101 -16.08 0.80 16.54
CA ASP A 101 -15.72 -0.58 16.22
C ASP A 101 -16.76 -1.35 15.39
N ASP A 102 -17.99 -0.84 15.35
CA ASP A 102 -19.13 -1.41 14.63
C ASP A 102 -19.40 -0.72 13.29
N THR A 103 -18.55 0.22 12.86
CA THR A 103 -18.81 1.10 11.71
C THR A 103 -17.73 0.97 10.65
N TYR A 104 -18.08 0.95 9.36
CA TYR A 104 -17.09 0.90 8.28
C TYR A 104 -16.13 2.12 8.32
N PRO A 105 -14.81 1.92 8.55
CA PRO A 105 -13.86 3.01 8.49
C PRO A 105 -13.66 3.44 7.04
N PHE A 106 -13.38 4.72 6.82
CA PHE A 106 -13.07 5.19 5.47
C PHE A 106 -11.76 4.58 4.97
N PHE A 107 -11.75 4.04 3.74
CA PHE A 107 -10.60 3.31 3.21
C PHE A 107 -9.30 4.14 3.24
N GLN A 108 -9.39 5.45 3.04
CA GLN A 108 -8.20 6.32 3.08
C GLN A 108 -7.59 6.41 4.47
N ASN A 109 -8.38 6.27 5.54
CA ASN A 109 -7.87 6.30 6.90
C ASN A 109 -6.99 5.07 7.14
N VAL A 110 -7.50 3.87 6.80
CA VAL A 110 -6.73 2.61 6.89
C VAL A 110 -5.45 2.70 6.06
N ARG A 111 -5.55 3.15 4.81
CA ARG A 111 -4.38 3.34 3.92
C ARG A 111 -3.34 4.29 4.53
N ASN A 112 -3.77 5.44 5.02
CA ASN A 112 -2.87 6.46 5.55
C ASN A 112 -2.23 6.05 6.89
N GLY A 113 -2.97 5.32 7.74
CA GLY A 113 -2.44 4.69 8.95
C GLY A 113 -1.29 3.75 8.63
N ILE A 114 -1.53 2.78 7.74
CA ILE A 114 -0.50 1.82 7.31
C ILE A 114 0.73 2.54 6.70
N ILE A 115 0.54 3.57 5.87
CA ILE A 115 1.65 4.37 5.33
C ILE A 115 2.44 5.04 6.45
N SER A 116 1.75 5.61 7.44
CA SER A 116 2.38 6.23 8.61
C SER A 116 3.23 5.22 9.37
N ASP A 117 2.70 4.04 9.66
CA ASP A 117 3.40 3.01 10.43
C ASP A 117 4.63 2.48 9.69
N ILE A 118 4.53 2.28 8.38
CA ILE A 118 5.67 1.89 7.54
C ILE A 118 6.80 2.93 7.64
N ARG A 119 6.47 4.22 7.53
CA ARG A 119 7.49 5.30 7.58
C ARG A 119 8.11 5.42 8.97
N ASN A 120 7.27 5.34 9.99
CA ASN A 120 7.63 5.62 11.36
C ASN A 120 8.05 4.38 12.15
N TYR A 121 8.15 3.21 11.51
CA TYR A 121 8.54 1.97 12.18
C TYR A 121 9.88 2.14 12.93
N PRO A 122 9.92 1.96 14.26
CA PRO A 122 11.06 2.39 15.07
C PRO A 122 12.26 1.43 14.97
N ARG A 123 12.01 0.13 14.75
CA ARG A 123 13.04 -0.91 14.80
C ARG A 123 13.60 -1.21 13.41
N LYS A 124 14.30 -0.23 12.82
CA LYS A 124 14.76 -0.33 11.43
C LYS A 124 15.58 -1.60 11.12
N LYS A 125 16.36 -2.10 12.08
CA LYS A 125 17.24 -3.28 11.88
C LYS A 125 16.54 -4.64 11.95
N ASP A 126 15.24 -4.70 12.19
CA ASP A 126 14.52 -5.96 12.26
C ASP A 126 14.50 -6.67 10.89
N PHE A 127 14.21 -7.97 10.90
CA PHE A 127 13.92 -8.69 9.66
C PHE A 127 12.55 -8.25 9.11
N TYR A 128 12.37 -8.31 7.79
CA TYR A 128 11.12 -7.89 7.16
C TYR A 128 9.92 -8.70 7.67
N GLU A 129 10.11 -9.97 8.03
CA GLU A 129 9.09 -10.82 8.60
C GLU A 129 8.58 -10.28 9.95
N ILE A 130 9.48 -9.81 10.81
CA ILE A 130 9.15 -9.20 12.11
C ILE A 130 8.49 -7.84 11.89
N PHE A 131 9.01 -7.03 10.96
CA PHE A 131 8.42 -5.75 10.61
C PHE A 131 6.99 -5.91 10.08
N LEU A 132 6.77 -6.81 9.13
CA LEU A 132 5.46 -7.08 8.57
C LEU A 132 4.50 -7.68 9.60
N GLY A 133 4.99 -8.53 10.51
CA GLY A 133 4.21 -9.06 11.63
C GLY A 133 3.68 -7.93 12.53
N ASN A 134 4.60 -7.08 13.03
CA ASN A 134 4.23 -5.95 13.89
C ASN A 134 3.30 -4.96 13.17
N LEU A 135 3.52 -4.73 11.87
CA LEU A 135 2.66 -3.86 11.07
C LEU A 135 1.24 -4.44 10.94
N ALA A 136 1.13 -5.74 10.67
CA ALA A 136 -0.16 -6.42 10.56
C ALA A 136 -0.92 -6.40 11.90
N GLU A 137 -0.24 -6.76 12.99
CA GLU A 137 -0.82 -6.74 14.35
C GLU A 137 -1.24 -5.32 14.76
N GLY A 138 -0.38 -4.33 14.55
CA GLY A 138 -0.69 -2.92 14.85
C GLY A 138 -1.89 -2.42 14.04
N THR A 139 -1.95 -2.74 12.75
CA THR A 139 -3.08 -2.35 11.90
C THR A 139 -4.40 -2.98 12.38
N LEU A 140 -4.39 -4.25 12.79
CA LEU A 140 -5.59 -4.92 13.32
C LEU A 140 -6.02 -4.32 14.67
N ALA A 141 -5.07 -3.93 15.51
CA ALA A 141 -5.34 -3.24 16.77
C ALA A 141 -5.93 -1.84 16.57
N ASP A 142 -5.40 -1.07 15.62
CA ASP A 142 -5.87 0.29 15.30
C ASP A 142 -7.21 0.30 14.55
N TYR A 143 -7.49 -0.77 13.79
CA TYR A 143 -8.71 -0.95 13.01
C TYR A 143 -9.41 -2.27 13.39
N PRO A 144 -10.06 -2.33 14.56
CA PRO A 144 -10.77 -3.53 15.00
C PRO A 144 -11.87 -3.96 14.01
N GLN A 145 -12.32 -3.09 13.11
CA GLN A 145 -13.28 -3.38 12.06
C GLN A 145 -12.76 -4.30 10.96
N LEU A 146 -11.45 -4.53 10.88
CA LEU A 146 -10.86 -5.49 9.94
C LEU A 146 -11.06 -6.92 10.44
N SER A 147 -11.27 -7.90 9.56
CA SER A 147 -11.24 -9.32 9.96
C SER A 147 -9.85 -9.91 9.76
N TRP A 148 -9.16 -9.48 8.71
CA TRP A 148 -7.83 -9.96 8.37
C TRP A 148 -7.09 -8.93 7.51
N ILE A 149 -5.77 -9.05 7.51
CA ILE A 149 -4.88 -8.29 6.63
C ILE A 149 -3.77 -9.20 6.09
N ARG A 150 -3.47 -9.02 4.82
CA ARG A 150 -2.32 -9.61 4.13
C ARG A 150 -1.41 -8.50 3.66
N ILE A 151 -0.13 -8.59 4.02
CA ILE A 151 0.89 -7.62 3.63
C ILE A 151 2.02 -8.38 2.95
N LYS A 152 2.30 -8.01 1.70
CA LYS A 152 3.49 -8.45 0.97
C LYS A 152 4.42 -7.25 0.79
N VAL A 153 5.72 -7.44 0.97
CA VAL A 153 6.74 -6.45 0.62
C VAL A 153 7.62 -7.00 -0.48
N ASP A 154 7.87 -6.19 -1.50
CA ASP A 154 8.87 -6.40 -2.52
C ASP A 154 10.03 -5.43 -2.26
N VAL A 155 11.22 -6.02 -2.08
CA VAL A 155 12.44 -5.31 -1.70
C VAL A 155 13.44 -5.49 -2.84
N PRO A 156 13.61 -4.49 -3.72
CA PRO A 156 14.56 -4.56 -4.81
C PRO A 156 15.99 -4.73 -4.27
N ALA A 157 16.84 -5.32 -5.11
CA ALA A 157 18.26 -5.44 -4.84
C ALA A 157 18.86 -4.06 -4.53
N TYR A 158 19.62 -3.94 -3.44
CA TYR A 158 20.24 -2.69 -3.01
C TYR A 158 21.75 -2.88 -2.80
N ALA A 159 22.54 -2.01 -3.42
CA ALA A 159 24.00 -1.99 -3.35
C ALA A 159 24.67 -3.36 -3.53
N SER A 160 25.22 -3.95 -2.46
CA SER A 160 26.00 -5.19 -2.46
C SER A 160 25.16 -6.47 -2.47
N VAL A 161 23.85 -6.38 -2.23
CA VAL A 161 22.94 -7.53 -2.27
C VAL A 161 22.38 -7.67 -3.68
N ARG A 162 22.75 -8.73 -4.38
CA ARG A 162 22.40 -8.96 -5.80
C ARG A 162 21.01 -9.58 -6.02
N THR A 163 20.32 -9.97 -4.96
CA THR A 163 19.02 -10.65 -5.05
C THR A 163 17.92 -9.77 -4.49
N ALA A 164 16.85 -9.60 -5.29
CA ALA A 164 15.59 -9.08 -4.78
C ALA A 164 15.06 -10.01 -3.68
N ARG A 165 14.36 -9.43 -2.70
CA ARG A 165 13.73 -10.15 -1.61
C ARG A 165 12.26 -9.83 -1.59
N PHE A 166 11.48 -10.76 -1.06
CA PHE A 166 10.08 -10.51 -0.73
C PHE A 166 9.76 -11.19 0.59
N ALA A 167 8.80 -10.64 1.31
CA ALA A 167 8.21 -11.27 2.47
C ALA A 167 6.69 -11.11 2.40
N THR A 168 5.95 -12.05 2.96
CA THR A 168 4.48 -11.98 3.04
C THR A 168 4.04 -12.42 4.42
N VAL A 169 3.17 -11.62 5.02
CA VAL A 169 2.50 -11.93 6.29
C VAL A 169 1.00 -11.90 6.06
N PHE A 170 0.30 -12.81 6.72
CA PHE A 170 -1.15 -12.86 6.83
C PHE A 170 -1.49 -12.91 8.32
N ALA A 171 -2.41 -12.04 8.75
CA ALA A 171 -2.92 -11.99 10.11
C ALA A 171 -4.45 -11.90 10.07
N GLU A 172 -5.09 -12.52 11.05
CA GLU A 172 -6.55 -12.55 11.24
C GLU A 172 -6.87 -12.35 12.72
N GLN A 173 -8.06 -11.84 13.00
CA GLN A 173 -8.56 -11.61 14.36
C GLN A 173 -9.98 -12.13 14.57
#